data_AF-A0A961JT58-F1
#
_entry.id   AF-A0A961JT58-F1
#
_cell.length_a   1.000
_cell.length_b   1.000
_cell.length_c   1.000
_cell.angle_alpha   90.00
_cell.angle_beta   90.00
_cell.angle_gamma   90.00
#
_symmetry.space_group_name_H-M   'P 1'
#
loop_
_entity.id
_entity.type
_entity.pdbx_description
1 polymer ?
#
loop_
_entity_poly.entity_id
_entity_poly.type
_entity_poly.pdbx_seq_one_letter_code
_entity_poly.pdbx_strand_id
1 'polypeptide(L)'
;YLAKAGTPVTPRDIPGHRIVGFLLGDHLADWELVGPDGTETLHLDPRVKVGNSLVLRELLIAGHGIGTLPDFISDPAEARGDLVRVLPDWELPSREICAVTGSRFGMDTKVLAFLDRLRTALGG
;
A
#
# COMPACT_ATOMS: atom_id res chain seq x y z
N TYR A 1 -5.78 12.02 -12.52
CA TYR A 1 -4.96 12.99 -11.76
C TYR A 1 -3.68 13.36 -12.49
N LEU A 2 -2.81 12.38 -12.77
CA LEU A 2 -1.47 12.57 -13.36
C LEU A 2 -1.47 13.37 -14.68
N ALA A 3 -2.46 13.18 -15.56
CA ALA A 3 -2.59 13.97 -16.79
C ALA A 3 -2.63 15.51 -16.57
N LYS A 4 -3.06 15.98 -15.39
CA LYS A 4 -3.10 17.40 -15.03
C LYS A 4 -1.90 17.83 -14.18
N ALA A 5 -1.37 16.94 -13.34
CA ALA A 5 -0.35 17.27 -12.34
C ALA A 5 1.07 16.84 -12.75
N GLY A 6 1.22 16.13 -13.86
CA GLY A 6 2.46 15.41 -14.21
C GLY A 6 2.55 14.04 -13.53
N THR A 7 3.49 13.22 -14.02
CA THR A 7 3.85 11.93 -13.41
C THR A 7 5.20 12.11 -12.71
N PRO A 8 5.32 11.79 -11.41
CA PRO A 8 6.60 11.88 -10.71
C PRO A 8 7.59 10.87 -11.29
N VAL A 9 8.84 11.30 -11.48
CA VAL A 9 9.92 10.46 -12.04
C VAL A 9 10.89 10.03 -10.94
N THR A 10 11.00 10.84 -9.88
CA THR A 10 11.83 10.54 -8.70
C THR A 10 11.02 10.68 -7.41
N PRO A 11 11.43 10.03 -6.31
CA PRO A 11 10.83 10.24 -4.99
C PRO A 11 10.66 11.71 -4.59
N ARG A 12 11.61 12.56 -4.99
CA ARG A 12 11.62 13.99 -4.65
C ARG A 12 10.53 14.80 -5.34
N ASP A 13 9.86 14.24 -6.35
CA ASP A 13 8.72 14.88 -7.01
C ASP A 13 7.42 14.69 -6.19
N ILE A 14 7.34 13.65 -5.36
CA ILE A 14 6.13 13.27 -4.59
C ILE A 14 5.61 14.40 -3.69
N PRO A 15 6.44 15.15 -2.93
CA PRO A 15 5.96 16.28 -2.12
C PRO A 15 5.22 17.37 -2.92
N GLY A 16 5.44 17.47 -4.24
CA GLY A 16 4.71 18.38 -5.13
C GLY A 16 3.30 17.90 -5.51
N HIS A 17 2.94 16.65 -5.17
CA HIS A 17 1.66 16.05 -5.51
C HIS A 17 0.66 16.06 -4.35
N ARG A 18 -0.61 15.87 -4.69
CA ARG A 18 -1.67 15.65 -3.69
C ARG A 18 -1.54 14.23 -3.16
N ILE A 19 -1.38 14.10 -1.84
CA ILE A 19 -1.28 12.80 -1.17
C ILE A 19 -2.62 12.44 -0.52
N VAL A 20 -3.09 11.22 -0.78
CA VAL A 20 -4.19 10.56 -0.08
C VAL A 20 -3.58 9.52 0.85
N GLY A 21 -3.60 9.82 2.15
CA GLY A 21 -2.95 9.00 3.18
C GLY A 21 -3.84 7.90 3.73
N PHE A 22 -3.23 6.76 4.05
CA PHE A 22 -3.88 5.68 4.78
C PHE A 22 -3.62 5.83 6.28
N LEU A 23 -4.66 6.12 7.09
CA LEU A 23 -4.53 6.40 8.53
C LEU A 23 -3.96 5.24 9.34
N LEU A 24 -4.23 4.01 8.92
CA LEU A 24 -3.81 2.80 9.62
C LEU A 24 -2.48 2.25 9.11
N GLY A 25 -1.83 2.95 8.18
CA GLY A 25 -0.48 2.61 7.72
C GLY A 25 0.56 3.34 8.57
N ASP A 26 1.69 2.66 8.84
CA ASP A 26 2.82 3.29 9.53
C ASP A 26 3.52 4.37 8.67
N HIS A 27 3.14 4.48 7.40
CA HIS A 27 3.64 5.46 6.43
C HIS A 27 2.59 6.52 6.07
N LEU A 28 1.75 6.92 7.02
CA LEU A 28 0.75 7.97 6.77
C LEU A 28 1.41 9.25 6.23
N ALA A 29 2.47 9.71 6.90
CA ALA A 29 3.21 10.92 6.56
C ALA A 29 4.65 10.61 6.12
N ASP A 30 5.25 9.54 6.61
CA ASP A 30 6.66 9.23 6.36
C ASP A 30 6.78 8.04 5.41
N TRP A 31 7.16 8.30 4.16
CA TRP A 31 7.41 7.24 3.18
C TRP A 31 8.90 6.95 3.14
N GLU A 32 9.26 5.72 3.43
CA GLU A 32 10.61 5.21 3.22
C GLU A 32 10.59 4.44 1.90
N LEU A 33 11.12 5.02 0.83
CA LEU A 33 11.13 4.39 -0.48
C LEU A 33 12.50 3.75 -0.72
N VAL A 34 12.53 2.44 -0.86
CA VAL A 34 13.72 1.66 -1.18
C VAL A 34 13.79 1.50 -2.69
N GLY A 35 14.86 2.00 -3.30
CA GLY A 35 15.06 1.94 -4.75
C GLY A 35 16.49 1.56 -5.13
N PRO A 36 16.86 1.68 -6.42
CA PRO A 36 18.14 1.22 -6.95
C PRO A 36 19.35 1.94 -6.35
N ASP A 37 19.19 3.21 -5.97
CA ASP A 37 20.26 4.05 -5.41
C ASP A 37 20.27 4.08 -3.87
N GLY A 38 19.44 3.24 -3.23
CA GLY A 38 19.26 3.18 -1.78
C GLY A 38 17.89 3.68 -1.33
N THR A 39 17.82 4.12 -0.07
CA THR A 39 16.57 4.53 0.56
C THR A 39 16.38 6.05 0.51
N GLU A 40 15.21 6.52 0.07
CA GLU A 40 14.78 7.91 0.13
C GLU A 40 13.63 8.05 1.12
N THR A 41 13.82 8.88 2.15
CA THR A 41 12.76 9.18 3.13
C THR A 41 12.06 10.49 2.76
N LEU A 42 10.73 10.43 2.65
CA LEU A 42 9.88 11.57 2.34
C LEU A 42 8.97 11.87 3.53
N HIS A 43 8.88 13.15 3.88
CA HIS A 43 7.92 13.66 4.86
C HIS A 43 6.79 14.38 4.13
N LEU A 44 5.58 13.83 4.20
CA LEU A 44 4.41 14.23 3.44
C LEU A 44 3.31 14.73 4.36
N ASP A 45 2.50 15.67 3.85
CA ASP A 45 1.30 16.16 4.53
C ASP A 45 0.03 15.80 3.74
N PRO A 46 -0.52 14.58 3.95
CA PRO A 46 -1.72 14.15 3.24
C PRO A 46 -2.94 14.96 3.68
N ARG A 47 -3.51 15.70 2.73
CA ARG A 47 -4.72 16.53 2.95
C ARG A 47 -5.99 15.72 3.08
N VAL A 48 -6.00 14.50 2.54
CA VAL A 48 -7.09 13.53 2.69
C VAL A 48 -6.50 12.30 3.36
N LYS A 49 -7.14 11.85 4.44
CA LYS A 49 -6.70 10.70 5.22
C LYS A 49 -7.88 9.76 5.43
N VAL A 50 -7.71 8.48 5.13
CA VAL A 50 -8.79 7.48 5.23
C VAL A 50 -8.34 6.23 5.97
N GLY A 51 -9.24 5.65 6.76
CA GLY A 51 -8.98 4.44 7.54
C GLY A 51 -9.34 3.12 6.83
N ASN A 52 -9.67 3.17 5.53
CA ASN A 52 -10.05 2.00 4.75
C ASN A 52 -9.34 2.02 3.39
N SER A 53 -8.63 0.94 3.05
CA SER A 53 -7.84 0.82 1.82
C SER A 53 -8.70 0.74 0.56
N LEU A 54 -9.92 0.21 0.63
CA LEU A 54 -10.87 0.22 -0.48
C LEU A 54 -11.34 1.64 -0.78
N VAL A 55 -11.66 2.42 0.26
CA VAL A 55 -12.03 3.84 0.09
C VAL A 55 -10.85 4.63 -0.48
N LEU A 56 -9.63 4.36 -0.01
CA LEU A 56 -8.42 4.96 -0.56
C LEU A 56 -8.29 4.68 -2.06
N ARG A 57 -8.45 3.42 -2.47
CA ARG A 57 -8.42 3.02 -3.88
C ARG A 57 -9.43 3.78 -4.72
N GLU A 58 -10.69 3.87 -4.28
CA GLU A 58 -11.72 4.60 -5.03
C GLU A 58 -11.40 6.10 -5.15
N LEU A 59 -10.80 6.72 -4.12
CA LEU A 59 -10.34 8.10 -4.20
C LEU A 59 -9.22 8.29 -5.23
N LEU A 60 -8.27 7.34 -5.29
CA LEU A 60 -7.19 7.35 -6.26
C LEU A 60 -7.70 7.18 -7.70
N ILE A 61 -8.62 6.24 -7.93
CA ILE A 61 -9.29 6.03 -9.22
C ILE A 61 -10.05 7.30 -9.64
N ALA A 62 -10.75 7.94 -8.71
CA ALA A 62 -11.42 9.22 -8.94
C ALA A 62 -10.46 10.41 -9.12
N GLY A 63 -9.14 10.19 -9.05
CA GLY A 63 -8.12 11.17 -9.37
C GLY A 63 -7.86 12.20 -8.27
N HIS A 64 -8.00 11.82 -7.00
CA HIS A 64 -7.78 12.71 -5.86
C HIS A 64 -6.30 12.93 -5.51
N GLY A 65 -5.39 12.11 -6.04
CA GLY A 65 -3.96 12.26 -5.79
C GLY A 65 -3.16 10.98 -6.02
N ILE A 66 -2.08 10.86 -5.27
CA ILE A 66 -1.20 9.69 -5.15
C ILE A 66 -1.38 9.13 -3.74
N GLY A 67 -1.32 7.81 -3.59
CA GLY A 67 -1.41 7.14 -2.31
C GLY A 67 -0.82 5.75 -2.42
N THR A 68 -0.70 5.08 -1.29
CA THR A 68 -0.07 3.76 -1.18
C THR A 68 -1.14 2.71 -0.91
N LEU A 69 -1.07 1.62 -1.65
CA LEU A 69 -2.00 0.49 -1.56
C LEU A 69 -1.18 -0.80 -1.47
N PRO A 70 -1.65 -1.81 -0.71
CA PRO A 70 -1.15 -3.17 -0.88
C PRO A 70 -1.44 -3.67 -2.30
N ASP A 71 -0.53 -4.46 -2.87
CA ASP A 71 -0.64 -4.96 -4.26
C ASP A 71 -1.97 -5.69 -4.49
N PHE A 72 -2.40 -6.55 -3.58
CA PHE A 72 -3.68 -7.27 -3.70
C PHE A 72 -4.93 -6.36 -3.76
N ILE A 73 -4.82 -5.07 -3.40
CA ILE A 73 -5.87 -4.06 -3.57
C ILE A 73 -5.71 -3.28 -4.86
N SER A 74 -4.47 -2.96 -5.27
CA SER A 74 -4.19 -2.14 -6.44
C SER A 74 -4.15 -2.93 -7.75
N ASP A 75 -3.60 -4.15 -7.76
CA ASP A 75 -3.40 -4.98 -8.95
C ASP A 75 -4.63 -5.09 -9.85
N PRO A 76 -5.86 -5.35 -9.33
CA PRO A 76 -7.04 -5.45 -10.19
C PRO A 76 -7.38 -4.12 -10.88
N ALA A 77 -7.12 -2.99 -10.24
CA ALA A 77 -7.39 -1.66 -10.79
C ALA A 77 -6.27 -1.21 -11.72
N GLU A 78 -5.02 -1.59 -11.44
CA GLU A 78 -3.88 -1.41 -12.35
C GLU A 78 -4.09 -2.20 -13.65
N ALA A 79 -4.51 -3.46 -13.56
CA ALA A 79 -4.78 -4.31 -14.72
C ALA A 79 -5.89 -3.78 -15.63
N ARG A 80 -6.86 -3.03 -15.08
CA ARG A 80 -7.92 -2.35 -15.86
C ARG A 80 -7.49 -0.99 -16.41
N GLY A 81 -6.34 -0.47 -15.98
CA GLY A 81 -5.88 0.88 -16.31
C GLY A 81 -6.57 2.00 -15.51
N ASP A 82 -7.33 1.67 -14.47
CA ASP A 82 -7.98 2.64 -13.59
C ASP A 82 -6.95 3.31 -12.65
N LEU A 83 -5.90 2.57 -12.30
CA LEU A 83 -4.74 3.03 -11.55
C LEU A 83 -3.47 2.84 -12.37
N VAL A 84 -2.46 3.67 -12.07
CA VAL A 84 -1.13 3.59 -12.66
C VAL A 84 -0.12 3.64 -11.53
N ARG A 85 0.77 2.64 -11.46
CA ARG A 85 1.92 2.62 -10.56
C ARG A 85 2.87 3.76 -10.94
N VAL A 86 3.21 4.58 -9.96
CA VAL A 86 4.23 5.63 -10.09
C VAL A 86 5.49 5.17 -9.38
N LEU A 87 6.66 5.64 -9.82
CA LEU A 87 7.96 5.24 -9.28
C LEU A 87 8.13 3.70 -9.24
N PRO A 88 7.99 2.98 -10.37
CA PRO A 88 7.93 1.52 -10.40
C PRO A 88 9.20 0.82 -9.87
N ASP A 89 10.34 1.51 -9.84
CA ASP A 89 11.61 1.00 -9.31
C ASP A 89 11.78 1.25 -7.80
N TRP A 90 10.76 1.80 -7.13
CA TRP A 90 10.79 2.15 -5.71
C TRP A 90 9.69 1.40 -4.95
N GLU A 91 10.07 0.77 -3.85
CA GLU A 91 9.16 0.02 -3.00
C GLU A 91 9.08 0.64 -1.61
N LEU A 92 7.89 0.57 -1.00
CA LEU A 92 7.77 0.74 0.44
C LEU A 92 8.23 -0.54 1.17
N PRO A 93 8.69 -0.45 2.42
CA PRO A 93 9.02 -1.62 3.23
C PRO A 93 7.88 -2.64 3.21
N SER A 94 8.22 -3.88 2.84
CA SER A 94 7.29 -4.99 2.86
C SER A 94 6.79 -5.25 4.29
N ARG A 95 5.54 -5.70 4.39
CA ARG A 95 4.88 -5.98 5.67
C ARG A 95 4.53 -7.44 5.77
N GLU A 96 4.79 -8.01 6.93
CA GLU A 96 4.41 -9.39 7.23
C GLU A 96 2.90 -9.47 7.50
N ILE A 97 2.25 -10.47 6.88
CA ILE A 97 0.87 -10.84 7.22
C ILE A 97 0.92 -11.89 8.32
N CYS A 98 0.48 -11.52 9.52
CA CYS A 98 0.49 -12.38 10.68
C CYS A 98 -0.89 -12.96 10.99
N ALA A 99 -0.95 -14.27 11.29
CA ALA A 99 -2.14 -14.90 11.85
C ALA A 99 -2.08 -14.87 13.38
N VAL A 100 -2.96 -14.11 14.02
CA VAL A 100 -3.02 -13.98 15.49
C VAL A 100 -4.07 -14.93 16.05
N THR A 101 -3.69 -15.81 16.98
CA THR A 101 -4.59 -16.76 17.64
C THR A 101 -4.52 -16.65 19.15
N GLY A 102 -5.60 -17.00 19.85
CA GLY A 102 -5.57 -17.12 21.31
C GLY A 102 -4.77 -18.36 21.72
N SER A 103 -3.99 -18.27 22.79
CA SER A 103 -3.12 -19.35 23.30
C SER A 103 -3.82 -20.71 23.47
N ARG A 104 -5.10 -20.71 23.88
CA ARG A 104 -5.93 -21.93 24.00
C ARG A 104 -6.34 -22.58 22.67
N PHE A 105 -6.30 -21.82 21.57
CA PHE A 105 -6.74 -22.26 20.25
C PHE A 105 -5.57 -22.72 19.36
N GLY A 106 -4.33 -22.37 19.71
CA GLY A 106 -3.13 -22.79 18.96
C GLY A 106 -2.87 -24.29 18.94
N MET A 107 -3.60 -25.09 19.74
CA MET A 107 -3.50 -26.56 19.79
C MET A 107 -4.74 -27.29 19.24
N ASP A 108 -5.78 -26.58 18.80
CA ASP A 108 -6.96 -27.21 18.18
C ASP A 108 -6.63 -27.61 16.74
N THR A 109 -6.85 -28.87 16.39
CA THR A 109 -6.57 -29.43 15.06
C THR A 109 -7.28 -28.66 13.94
N LYS A 110 -8.49 -28.11 14.19
CA LYS A 110 -9.20 -27.29 13.18
C LYS A 110 -8.49 -25.96 12.92
N VAL A 111 -7.96 -25.34 13.98
CA VAL A 111 -7.22 -24.07 13.88
C VAL A 111 -5.90 -24.32 13.14
N LEU A 112 -5.18 -25.38 13.49
CA LEU A 112 -3.94 -25.76 12.79
C LEU A 112 -4.17 -26.03 11.30
N ALA A 113 -5.21 -26.81 10.96
CA ALA A 113 -5.55 -27.07 9.56
C ALA A 113 -5.92 -25.79 8.80
N PHE A 114 -6.63 -24.85 9.46
CA PHE A 114 -6.94 -23.55 8.86
C PHE A 114 -5.70 -22.68 8.66
N LEU A 115 -4.80 -22.61 9.65
CA LEU A 115 -3.53 -21.88 9.54
C LEU A 115 -2.65 -22.45 8.42
N ASP A 116 -2.57 -23.77 8.28
CA ASP A 116 -1.87 -24.42 7.18
C ASP A 116 -2.46 -24.00 5.83
N ARG A 117 -3.80 -24.04 5.71
CA ARG A 117 -4.48 -23.60 4.50
C ARG A 117 -4.25 -22.13 4.18
N LEU A 118 -4.24 -21.25 5.19
CA LEU A 118 -3.94 -19.82 5.04
C LEU A 118 -2.51 -19.61 4.55
N ARG A 119 -1.53 -20.33 5.11
CA ARG A 119 -0.12 -20.24 4.66
C ARG A 119 0.02 -20.63 3.20
N THR A 120 -0.67 -21.67 2.73
CA THR A 120 -0.65 -22.02 1.30
C THR A 120 -1.43 -21.00 0.44
N ALA A 121 -2.48 -20.39 0.97
CA ALA A 121 -3.30 -19.43 0.22
C ALA A 121 -2.66 -18.03 0.09
N LEU A 122 -1.88 -17.63 1.10
CA LEU A 122 -1.27 -16.29 1.21
C LEU A 122 0.25 -16.30 1.05
N GLY A 123 0.91 -17.45 1.22
CA GLY A 123 2.34 -17.65 1.00
C GLY A 123 2.61 -18.01 -0.45
N GLY A 124 2.64 -16.98 -1.29
CA GLY A 124 3.11 -16.97 -2.67
C GLY A 124 3.84 -15.67 -2.92
#